data_AF-A0AA38TRU2-F1
#
_entry.id   AF-A0AA38TRU2-F1
#
_cell.length_a   1.000
_cell.length_b   1.000
_cell.length_c   1.000
_cell.angle_alpha   90.00
_cell.angle_beta   90.00
_cell.angle_gamma   90.00
#
_symmetry.space_group_name_H-M   'P 1'
#
loop_
_entity.id
_entity.type
_entity.pdbx_description
1 polymer ?
#
loop_
_entity_poly.entity_id
_entity_poly.type
_entity_poly.pdbx_seq_one_letter_code
_entity_poly.pdbx_strand_id
1 'polypeptide(L)'
;MGCKIRDFGVAIYNSNLKKLIPKIIENAYRRSGNRAILLDYDDTILTLINIRPTEVIISIVNKLCDDSKNTVFVIGGRSKEKLSQ
;
A
#
# COMPACT_ATOMS: atom_id res chain seq x y z
N MET A 1 -14.48 -19.56 -18.57
CA MET A 1 -14.16 -19.48 -17.13
C MET A 1 -13.82 -18.04 -16.79
N GLY A 2 -14.80 -17.28 -16.27
CA GLY A 2 -14.62 -15.87 -15.92
C GLY A 2 -14.16 -15.73 -14.47
N CYS A 3 -12.97 -15.15 -14.26
CA CYS A 3 -12.50 -14.78 -12.94
C CYS A 3 -13.27 -13.53 -12.48
N LYS A 4 -14.25 -13.72 -11.58
CA LYS A 4 -14.96 -12.62 -10.92
C LYS A 4 -14.00 -12.00 -9.91
N ILE A 5 -13.49 -10.80 -10.19
CA ILE A 5 -12.79 -9.99 -9.20
C ILE A 5 -13.81 -9.67 -8.10
N ARG A 6 -13.57 -10.16 -6.88
CA ARG A 6 -14.38 -9.82 -5.70
C ARG A 6 -13.94 -8.44 -5.24
N ASP A 7 -14.83 -7.45 -5.38
CA ASP A 7 -14.62 -6.11 -4.83
C ASP A 7 -14.67 -6.18 -3.31
N PHE A 8 -13.50 -6.18 -2.65
CA PHE A 8 -13.44 -5.93 -1.22
C PHE A 8 -13.67 -4.43 -1.00
N GLY A 9 -14.84 -4.08 -0.45
CA GLY A 9 -15.16 -2.71 -0.05
C GLY A 9 -14.87 -2.50 1.42
N VAL A 10 -13.89 -1.66 1.74
CA VAL A 10 -13.75 -1.08 3.08
C VAL A 10 -14.94 -0.13 3.29
N ALA A 11 -15.80 -0.44 4.26
CA ALA A 11 -16.87 0.44 4.68
C ALA A 11 -16.33 1.38 5.76
N ILE A 12 -16.40 2.69 5.53
CA ILE A 12 -15.98 3.71 6.49
C ILE A 12 -17.23 4.44 6.98
N TYR A 13 -17.46 4.38 8.30
CA TYR A 13 -18.67 4.87 8.96
C TYR A 13 -18.58 6.37 9.32
N ASN A 14 -18.14 7.20 8.37
CA ASN A 14 -18.12 8.66 8.54
C ASN A 14 -18.46 9.31 7.19
N SER A 15 -19.45 10.22 7.19
CA SER A 15 -19.95 10.92 6.00
C SER A 15 -18.90 11.74 5.24
N ASN A 16 -17.73 11.99 5.84
CA ASN A 16 -16.64 12.74 5.23
C ASN A 16 -15.56 11.87 4.58
N LEU A 17 -15.60 10.55 4.79
CA LEU A 17 -14.61 9.63 4.25
C LEU A 17 -15.14 9.00 2.96
N LYS A 18 -14.56 9.41 1.84
CA LYS A 18 -14.89 8.85 0.54
C LYS A 18 -14.15 7.53 0.35
N LYS A 19 -14.88 6.50 -0.10
CA LYS A 19 -14.26 5.23 -0.51
C LYS A 19 -13.20 5.52 -1.56
N LEU A 20 -12.05 4.90 -1.38
CA LEU A 20 -10.96 4.96 -2.33
C LEU A 20 -11.38 4.26 -3.64
N ILE A 21 -11.36 4.98 -4.76
CA ILE A 21 -11.77 4.46 -6.08
C ILE A 21 -10.51 4.06 -6.86
N PRO A 22 -10.27 2.76 -7.12
CA PRO A 22 -9.01 2.29 -7.74
C PRO A 22 -8.69 2.99 -9.06
N LYS A 23 -9.70 3.19 -9.91
CA LYS A 23 -9.52 3.84 -11.22
C LYS A 23 -9.05 5.29 -11.12
N ILE A 24 -9.45 6.01 -10.07
CA ILE A 24 -9.01 7.40 -9.85
C ILE A 24 -7.54 7.42 -9.44
N ILE A 25 -7.14 6.52 -8.53
CA ILE A 25 -5.74 6.40 -8.11
C ILE A 25 -4.86 5.97 -9.27
N GLU A 26 -5.29 4.97 -10.04
CA GLU A 26 -4.52 4.46 -11.17
C GLU A 26 -4.26 5.57 -12.20
N ASN A 27 -5.28 6.37 -12.52
CA ASN A 27 -5.13 7.49 -13.44
C ASN A 27 -4.18 8.56 -12.87
N ALA A 28 -4.31 8.91 -11.59
CA ALA A 28 -3.41 9.86 -10.93
C ALA A 28 -1.96 9.35 -10.91
N TYR A 29 -1.75 8.06 -10.59
CA TYR A 29 -0.46 7.41 -10.57
C TYR A 29 0.21 7.46 -11.96
N ARG A 30 -0.51 7.05 -13.01
CA ARG A 30 0.02 7.01 -14.39
C ARG A 30 0.39 8.40 -14.91
N ARG A 31 -0.36 9.43 -14.53
CA ARG A 31 -0.15 10.82 -14.99
C ARG A 31 0.93 11.57 -14.20
N SER A 32 1.29 11.10 -13.02
CA SER A 32 2.26 11.79 -12.16
C SER A 32 3.70 11.53 -12.60
N GLY A 33 4.47 12.61 -12.75
CA GLY A 33 5.89 12.57 -13.12
C GLY A 33 6.81 12.13 -11.97
N ASN A 34 6.44 12.47 -10.73
CA ASN A 34 7.10 12.07 -9.49
C ASN A 34 6.02 11.73 -8.45
N ARG A 35 6.24 10.70 -7.63
CA ARG A 35 5.23 10.18 -6.69
C ARG A 35 5.86 9.86 -5.34
N ALA A 36 5.39 10.53 -4.30
CA ALA A 36 5.67 10.13 -2.93
C ALA A 36 4.62 9.10 -2.49
N ILE A 37 5.08 7.93 -2.04
CA ILE A 37 4.21 6.84 -1.55
C ILE A 37 4.58 6.59 -0.09
N LEU A 38 3.64 6.87 0.81
CA LEU A 38 3.83 6.74 2.25
C LEU A 38 3.03 5.51 2.72
N LEU A 39 3.73 4.48 3.17
CA LEU A 39 3.15 3.22 3.63
C LEU A 39 3.34 3.10 5.14
N ASP A 40 2.24 2.95 5.86
CA ASP A 40 2.29 2.65 7.29
C ASP A 40 2.70 1.18 7.53
N TYR A 41 3.61 0.92 8.45
CA TYR A 41 4.21 -0.40 8.64
C TYR A 41 3.33 -1.29 9.53
N ASP A 42 2.92 -0.79 10.69
CA ASP A 42 2.34 -1.58 11.76
C ASP A 42 0.91 -2.05 11.46
N ASP A 43 0.07 -1.20 10.86
CA ASP A 43 -1.35 -1.53 10.62
C ASP A 43 -1.69 -1.71 9.12
N THR A 44 -0.73 -1.54 8.21
CA THR A 44 -0.97 -1.68 6.75
C THR A 44 -0.08 -2.73 6.07
N ILE A 45 1.22 -2.80 6.41
CA ILE A 45 2.15 -3.79 5.83
C ILE A 45 2.13 -5.10 6.60
N LEU A 46 2.00 -5.03 7.92
CA LEU A 46 1.80 -6.19 8.78
C LEU A 46 0.32 -6.53 8.88
N THR A 47 0.01 -7.83 8.96
CA THR A 47 -1.34 -8.29 9.27
C THR A 47 -1.39 -8.68 10.75
N LEU A 48 -2.57 -8.62 11.37
CA LEU A 48 -2.76 -9.01 12.78
C LEU A 48 -2.22 -10.42 13.12
N ILE A 49 -2.05 -11.27 12.12
CA ILE A 49 -1.58 -12.65 12.25
C ILE A 49 -0.08 -12.78 12.00
N ASN A 50 0.54 -11.84 11.27
CA ASN A 50 1.91 -11.96 10.82
C ASN A 50 2.76 -10.76 11.25
N ILE A 51 3.76 -11.03 12.09
CA ILE A 51 4.68 -10.03 12.64
C ILE A 51 5.70 -9.56 11.57
N ARG A 52 5.73 -10.25 10.41
CA ARG A 52 6.57 -9.94 9.25
C ARG A 52 5.74 -9.78 7.96
N PRO A 53 6.18 -8.93 7.02
CA PRO A 53 5.55 -8.82 5.71
C PRO A 53 5.63 -10.17 4.97
N THR A 54 4.57 -10.51 4.23
CA THR A 54 4.60 -11.70 3.36
C THR A 54 5.45 -11.44 2.11
N GLU A 55 5.90 -12.49 1.44
CA GLU A 55 6.64 -12.38 0.17
C GLU A 55 5.87 -11.58 -0.89
N VAL A 56 4.53 -11.69 -0.89
CA VAL A 56 3.66 -10.91 -1.80
C VAL A 56 3.79 -9.42 -1.52
N ILE A 57 3.75 -9.01 -0.25
CA ILE A 57 3.89 -7.60 0.15
C ILE A 57 5.30 -7.10 -0.21
N ILE A 58 6.33 -7.88 0.08
CA ILE A 58 7.71 -7.56 -0.29
C ILE A 58 7.84 -7.36 -1.80
N SER A 59 7.26 -8.26 -2.61
CA SER A 59 7.28 -8.16 -4.07
C SER A 59 6.57 -6.89 -4.58
N ILE A 60 5.44 -6.51 -3.96
CA ILE A 60 4.72 -5.28 -4.30
C ILE A 60 5.57 -4.06 -3.97
N VAL A 61 6.16 -3.99 -2.77
CA VAL A 61 7.01 -2.86 -2.36
C VAL A 61 8.23 -2.75 -3.28
N ASN A 62 8.88 -3.87 -3.62
CA ASN A 62 10.01 -3.86 -4.55
C ASN A 62 9.61 -3.33 -5.93
N LYS A 63 8.48 -3.76 -6.48
CA LYS A 63 7.97 -3.23 -7.76
C LYS A 63 7.67 -1.73 -7.71
N LEU A 64 7.23 -1.21 -6.56
CA LEU A 64 7.06 0.22 -6.38
C LEU A 64 8.41 0.93 -6.32
N CYS A 65 9.41 0.37 -5.65
CA CYS A 65 10.75 0.93 -5.57
C CYS A 65 11.52 0.90 -6.91
N ASP A 66 11.25 -0.09 -7.76
CA ASP A 66 11.90 -0.25 -9.08
C ASP A 66 11.48 0.84 -10.09
N ASP A 67 10.36 1.52 -9.87
CA ASP A 67 9.92 2.63 -10.71
C ASP A 67 10.62 3.92 -10.27
N SER A 68 11.50 4.46 -11.12
CA SER A 68 12.32 5.63 -10.82
C SER A 68 11.55 6.92 -10.53
N LYS A 69 10.25 6.97 -10.86
CA LYS A 69 9.37 8.10 -10.52
C LYS A 69 8.77 7.98 -9.12
N ASN A 70 8.96 6.85 -8.43
CA ASN A 70 8.50 6.64 -7.06
C ASN A 70 9.58 6.98 -6.04
N THR A 71 9.16 7.63 -4.97
CA THR A 71 9.88 7.69 -3.70
C THR A 71 8.99 7.04 -2.65
N VAL A 72 9.38 5.86 -2.18
CA VAL A 72 8.61 5.06 -1.25
C VAL A 72 9.15 5.22 0.17
N PHE A 73 8.28 5.59 1.10
CA PHE A 73 8.59 5.70 2.52
C PHE A 73 7.78 4.66 3.28
N VAL A 74 8.48 3.79 4.01
CA VAL A 74 7.86 2.93 5.03
C VAL A 74 7.95 3.68 6.36
N ILE A 75 6.79 3.98 6.93
CA ILE A 75 6.64 4.80 8.13
C ILE A 75 6.06 3.89 9.20
N GLY A 76 6.63 3.89 10.40
CA GLY A 76 6.09 3.12 11.51
C GLY A 76 6.62 3.66 12.83
N GLY A 77 5.99 3.26 13.94
CA GLY A 77 6.44 3.64 15.28
C GLY A 77 7.64 2.82 15.76
N ARG A 78 8.03 1.78 15.02
CA ARG A 78 9.17 0.92 15.36
C ARG A 78 10.49 1.60 15.02
N SER A 79 11.49 1.37 15.87
CA SER A 79 12.85 1.82 15.61
C SER A 79 13.42 1.10 14.38
N LYS A 80 14.34 1.76 13.66
CA LYS A 80 14.93 1.24 12.42
C LYS A 80 15.56 -0.14 12.62
N GLU A 81 16.14 -0.40 13.78
CA GLU A 81 16.84 -1.65 14.09
C GLU A 81 15.88 -2.85 14.12
N LYS A 82 14.61 -2.63 14.48
CA LYS A 82 13.56 -3.66 14.45
C LYS A 82 12.99 -3.90 13.05
N LEU A 83 13.18 -2.96 12.12
CA LEU A 83 12.72 -3.07 10.73
C LEU A 83 13.76 -3.74 9.82
N SER A 84 15.03 -3.73 10.23
CA SER A 84 16.14 -4.36 9.50
C SER A 84 16.36 -5.85 9.80
N GLN A 85 15.51 -6.47 10.64
CA GLN A 85 15.59 -7.88 11.03
C GLN A 85 14.52 -8.74 10.36
#